data_AF-A0AB35FTJ9-F1
#
_entry.id   AF-A0AB35FTJ9-F1
#
_cell.length_a   1.000
_cell.length_b   1.000
_cell.length_c   1.000
_cell.angle_alpha   90.00
_cell.angle_beta   90.00
_cell.angle_gamma   90.00
#
_symmetry.space_group_name_H-M   'P 1'
#
loop_
_entity.id
_entity.type
_entity.pdbx_description
1 polymer ?
#
loop_
_entity_poly.entity_id
_entity_poly.type
_entity_poly.pdbx_seq_one_letter_code
_entity_poly.pdbx_strand_id
1 'polypeptide(L)'
;MLLDYVGLDNMTIEMIQYAVELTEDAGANNFNYLNKILKSWREKKLTSLEAVKKDVEEFEIRKSNPSADNPAVFKPYRDELPF
;
A
#
# COMPACT_ATOMS: atom_id res chain seq x y z
N MET A 1 11.61 14.51 -11.60
CA MET A 1 10.54 14.45 -12.63
C MET A 1 10.18 12.97 -12.83
N LEU A 2 8.98 12.63 -13.30
CA LEU A 2 8.57 11.22 -13.53
C LEU A 2 9.55 10.42 -14.41
N LEU A 3 10.25 11.09 -15.33
CA LEU A 3 11.31 10.49 -16.16
C LEU A 3 12.51 9.94 -15.37
N ASP A 4 12.77 10.47 -14.17
CA ASP A 4 13.87 10.02 -13.31
C ASP A 4 13.66 8.57 -12.87
N TYR A 5 12.41 8.16 -12.66
CA TYR A 5 12.04 6.79 -12.26
C TYR A 5 12.17 5.76 -13.38
N VAL A 6 12.03 6.18 -14.64
CA VAL A 6 12.17 5.30 -15.81
C VAL A 6 13.64 5.04 -16.13
N GLY A 7 14.53 5.99 -15.82
CA GLY A 7 15.97 5.91 -16.08
C GLY A 7 16.83 5.40 -14.93
N LEU A 8 16.48 5.69 -13.67
CA LEU A 8 17.30 5.32 -12.48
C LEU A 8 16.87 4.05 -11.78
N ASP A 9 15.57 3.72 -11.76
CA ASP A 9 15.02 2.62 -10.96
C ASP A 9 14.57 1.41 -11.81
N ASN A 10 14.84 1.43 -13.12
CA ASN A 10 14.51 0.35 -14.06
C ASN A 10 13.00 -0.01 -14.07
N MET A 11 12.13 0.92 -13.65
CA MET A 11 10.68 0.76 -13.67
C MET A 11 10.11 1.06 -15.05
N THR A 12 9.15 0.26 -15.49
CA THR A 12 8.47 0.48 -16.76
C THR A 12 7.39 1.55 -16.64
N ILE A 13 7.04 2.18 -17.76
CA ILE A 13 5.95 3.16 -17.84
C ILE A 13 4.62 2.54 -17.35
N GLU A 14 4.42 1.26 -17.60
CA GLU A 14 3.24 0.49 -17.15
C GLU A 14 3.10 0.48 -15.62
N MET A 15 4.21 0.40 -14.87
CA MET A 15 4.16 0.49 -13.40
C MET A 15 3.68 1.86 -12.95
N ILE A 16 4.19 2.92 -13.59
CA ILE A 16 3.82 4.29 -13.25
C ILE A 16 2.34 4.52 -13.55
N GLN A 17 1.86 4.04 -14.71
CA GLN A 17 0.42 4.11 -15.03
C GLN A 17 -0.41 3.35 -13.99
N TYR A 18 0.02 2.16 -13.59
CA TYR A 18 -0.68 1.39 -12.57
C TYR A 18 -0.70 2.09 -11.20
N ALA A 19 0.38 2.77 -10.83
CA ALA A 19 0.43 3.60 -9.62
C ALA A 19 -0.56 4.78 -9.69
N VAL A 20 -0.73 5.36 -10.88
CA VAL A 20 -1.70 6.43 -11.13
C VAL A 20 -3.13 5.90 -10.97
N GLU A 21 -3.45 4.75 -11.57
CA GLU A 21 -4.76 4.10 -11.41
C GLU A 21 -5.07 3.83 -9.93
N LEU A 22 -4.07 3.35 -9.16
CA LEU A 22 -4.19 3.15 -7.71
C LEU A 22 -4.46 4.44 -6.94
N THR A 23 -3.80 5.55 -7.30
CA THR A 23 -4.09 6.85 -6.69
C THR A 23 -5.48 7.37 -7.02
N GLU A 24 -5.95 7.13 -8.24
CA GLU A 24 -7.29 7.53 -8.69
C GLU A 24 -8.37 6.73 -7.97
N ASP A 25 -8.21 5.40 -7.85
CA ASP A 25 -9.12 4.53 -7.11
C ASP A 25 -9.16 4.89 -5.61
N ALA A 26 -8.01 5.26 -5.03
CA ALA A 26 -7.92 5.75 -3.66
C ALA A 26 -8.50 7.16 -3.45
N GLY A 27 -8.96 7.84 -4.52
CA GLY A 27 -9.43 9.23 -4.47
C GLY A 27 -8.34 10.24 -4.11
N ALA A 28 -7.07 9.82 -4.11
CA ALA A 28 -5.91 10.60 -3.72
C ALA A 28 -5.16 11.06 -4.97
N ASN A 29 -5.75 12.00 -5.70
CA ASN A 29 -5.19 12.63 -6.91
C ASN A 29 -3.96 13.53 -6.66
N ASN A 30 -3.21 13.29 -5.58
CA ASN A 30 -2.03 14.05 -5.22
C ASN A 30 -0.74 13.29 -5.57
N PHE A 31 0.26 14.04 -6.05
CA PHE A 31 1.58 13.50 -6.40
C PHE A 31 2.31 12.89 -5.20
N ASN A 32 1.97 13.29 -3.96
CA ASN A 32 2.57 12.73 -2.74
C ASN A 32 2.22 11.25 -2.53
N TYR A 33 1.00 10.85 -2.88
CA TYR A 33 0.54 9.46 -2.75
C TYR A 33 1.17 8.60 -3.85
N LEU A 34 1.20 9.10 -5.09
CA LEU A 34 1.94 8.48 -6.19
C LEU A 34 3.42 8.28 -5.81
N ASN A 35 4.06 9.32 -5.26
CA ASN A 35 5.46 9.26 -4.84
C ASN A 35 5.68 8.26 -3.69
N LYS A 36 4.72 8.09 -2.77
CA LYS A 36 4.77 7.07 -1.72
C LYS A 36 4.72 5.65 -2.30
N ILE A 37 3.84 5.39 -3.26
CA ILE A 37 3.73 4.09 -3.94
C ILE A 37 5.06 3.79 -4.65
N LEU A 38 5.55 4.74 -5.45
CA LEU A 38 6.81 4.58 -6.19
C LEU A 38 8.02 4.39 -5.26
N LYS A 39 8.06 5.07 -4.10
CA LYS A 39 9.09 4.85 -3.08
C LYS A 39 9.04 3.44 -2.50
N SER A 40 7.85 2.95 -2.14
CA SER A 40 7.69 1.58 -1.63
C SER A 40 8.23 0.55 -2.63
N TRP A 41 7.89 0.70 -3.91
CA TRP A 41 8.37 -0.21 -4.95
C TRP A 41 9.87 -0.13 -5.18
N ARG A 42 10.44 1.08 -5.12
CA ARG A 42 11.90 1.27 -5.15
C ARG A 42 12.59 0.55 -3.98
N GLU A 43 12.11 0.76 -2.76
CA GLU A 43 12.71 0.14 -1.55
C GLU A 43 12.69 -1.39 -1.63
N LYS A 44 11.61 -1.94 -2.20
CA LYS A 44 11.45 -3.37 -2.47
C LYS A 44 12.18 -3.85 -3.73
N LYS A 45 12.83 -2.95 -4.47
CA LYS A 45 13.53 -3.20 -5.74
C LYS A 45 12.65 -3.92 -6.77
N LEU A 46 11.35 -3.58 -6.80
CA LEU A 46 10.41 -4.17 -7.74
C LEU A 46 10.67 -3.59 -9.12
N THR A 47 11.13 -4.43 -10.04
CA THR A 47 11.46 -4.06 -11.42
C THR A 47 10.59 -4.79 -12.45
N SER A 48 9.66 -5.64 -12.00
CA SER A 48 8.69 -6.35 -12.85
C SER A 48 7.24 -6.04 -12.47
N LEU A 49 6.38 -5.89 -13.47
CA LEU A 49 4.95 -5.58 -13.30
C LEU A 49 4.24 -6.60 -12.41
N GLU A 50 4.57 -7.89 -12.54
CA GLU A 50 4.04 -8.96 -11.68
C GLU A 50 4.37 -8.73 -10.21
N ALA A 51 5.59 -8.31 -9.90
CA ALA A 51 6.04 -8.07 -8.54
C ALA A 51 5.31 -6.86 -7.92
N VAL A 52 5.07 -5.82 -8.73
CA VAL A 52 4.25 -4.66 -8.35
C VAL A 52 2.80 -5.06 -8.08
N LYS A 53 2.16 -5.84 -8.97
CA LYS A 53 0.79 -6.30 -8.77
C LYS A 53 0.64 -7.10 -7.48
N LYS A 54 1.59 -8.00 -7.20
CA LYS A 54 1.62 -8.78 -5.96
C LYS A 54 1.78 -7.90 -4.71
N ASP A 55 2.63 -6.88 -4.79
CA ASP A 55 2.84 -5.92 -3.70
C ASP A 55 1.59 -5.10 -3.39
N VAL A 56 0.88 -4.69 -4.44
CA VAL A 56 -0.37 -3.93 -4.36
C VAL A 56 -1.49 -4.78 -3.79
N GLU A 57 -1.62 -6.02 -4.24
CA GLU A 57 -2.60 -6.97 -3.69
C GLU A 57 -2.34 -7.18 -2.19
N GLU A 58 -1.08 -7.41 -1.79
CA GLU A 58 -0.72 -7.53 -0.38
C GLU A 58 -0.98 -6.24 0.41
N PHE A 59 -0.80 -5.07 -0.22
CA PHE A 59 -1.10 -3.77 0.37
C PHE A 59 -2.61 -3.54 0.59
N GLU A 60 -3.46 -3.91 -0.36
CA GLU A 60 -4.91 -3.80 -0.20
C GLU A 60 -5.44 -4.82 0.81
N ILE A 61 -4.89 -6.04 0.86
CA ILE A 61 -5.25 -7.05 1.88
C ILE A 61 -4.90 -6.54 3.29
N ARG A 62 -3.68 -6.02 3.52
CA ARG A 62 -3.29 -5.47 4.84
C ARG A 62 -4.11 -4.24 5.22
N LYS A 63 -4.52 -3.44 4.24
CA LYS A 63 -5.38 -2.26 4.45
C LYS A 63 -6.81 -2.67 4.81
N SER A 64 -7.33 -3.73 4.18
CA SER A 64 -8.67 -4.27 4.47
C SER A 64 -8.73 -5.10 5.75
N ASN A 65 -7.61 -5.65 6.22
CA ASN A 65 -7.52 -6.38 7.49
C ASN A 65 -6.65 -5.62 8.52
N PRO A 66 -7.18 -4.57 9.18
CA PRO A 66 -6.48 -3.90 10.28
C PRO A 66 -6.42 -4.72 11.60
N SER A 67 -6.76 -6.01 11.59
CA SER A 67 -7.10 -6.78 12.80
C SER A 67 -6.09 -7.84 13.27
N ALA A 68 -4.84 -7.86 12.79
CA ALA A 68 -3.86 -8.89 13.19
C ALA A 68 -2.74 -8.42 14.13
N ASP A 69 -2.65 -7.12 14.47
CA ASP A 69 -1.67 -6.61 15.42
C ASP A 69 -2.32 -5.64 16.41
N ASN A 70 -3.30 -6.14 17.18
CA ASN A 70 -3.74 -5.52 18.42
C ASN A 70 -3.99 -6.65 19.43
N PRO A 71 -3.13 -6.86 20.44
CA PRO A 71 -3.48 -7.67 21.60
C PRO A 71 -4.46 -6.95 22.55
N ALA A 72 -5.04 -5.82 22.15
CA ALA A 72 -5.92 -5.03 22.97
C ALA A 72 -7.40 -5.45 22.82
N VAL A 73 -7.82 -6.35 23.72
CA VAL A 73 -9.09 -6.28 24.44
C VAL A 73 -10.36 -6.34 23.58
N PHE A 74 -10.80 -7.57 23.28
CA PHE A 74 -12.23 -7.89 23.36
C PHE A 74 -12.43 -8.75 24.62
N LYS A 75 -12.52 -8.10 25.79
CA LYS A 75 -13.18 -8.71 26.94
C LYS A 75 -14.66 -8.39 26.79
N PRO A 76 -15.55 -9.33 26.43
CA PRO A 76 -16.96 -9.09 26.65
C PRO A 76 -17.10 -8.81 28.14
N TYR A 77 -17.61 -7.63 28.50
CA TYR A 77 -17.93 -7.31 29.88
C TYR A 77 -18.90 -8.39 30.38
N ARG A 78 -18.36 -9.40 31.07
CA ARG A 78 -19.14 -10.21 31.98
C ARG A 78 -19.26 -9.36 33.23
N ASP A 79 -20.37 -8.64 33.28
CA ASP A 79 -20.93 -8.06 34.48
C ASP A 79 -21.05 -9.17 35.54
N GLU A 80 -20.07 -9.24 36.42
CA GLU A 80 -20.28 -9.73 37.77
C GLU A 80 -19.84 -8.62 38.73
N LEU A 81 -20.81 -7.74 39.01
CA LEU A 81 -20.80 -6.76 40.08
C LEU A 81 -20.48 -7.46 41.41
N PRO A 82 -19.38 -7.13 42.10
CA PRO A 82 -19.24 -7.46 43.51
C PRO A 82 -20.03 -6.43 44.34
N PHE A 83 -20.87 -6.94 45.24
CA PHE A 83 -21.56 -6.18 46.29
C PHE A 83 -20.58 -5.67 47.35
#